data_AF-A0A4R9PHF0-F1
#
_entry.id   AF-A0A4R9PHF0-F1
#
_cell.length_a   1.000
_cell.length_b   1.000
_cell.length_c   1.000
_cell.angle_alpha   90.00
_cell.angle_beta   90.00
_cell.angle_gamma   90.00
#
_symmetry.space_group_name_H-M   'P 1'
#
loop_
_entity.id
_entity.type
_entity.pdbx_description
1 polymer ?
#
loop_
_entity_poly.entity_id
_entity_poly.type
_entity_poly.pdbx_seq_one_letter_code
_entity_poly.pdbx_strand_id
1 'polypeptide(L)' 'YSRYGRGSHHRAALNMGDCFAYALAKTRNLPLLFKGDDFNHTDIQPALKLA' A
#
# COMPACT_ATOMS: atom_id res chain seq x y z
N TYR A 1 7.97 7.13 2.21
CA TYR A 1 7.12 8.30 1.91
C TYR A 1 7.27 8.77 0.46
N SER A 2 8.48 8.93 -0.06
CA SER A 2 8.74 9.48 -1.42
C SER A 2 8.05 8.76 -2.59
N ARG A 3 7.83 7.44 -2.54
CA ARG A 3 7.26 6.68 -3.66
C ARG A 3 5.73 6.74 -3.77
N TYR A 4 5.04 6.55 -2.65
CA TYR A 4 3.57 6.40 -2.63
C TYR A 4 2.87 7.30 -1.61
N GLY A 5 3.62 8.00 -0.75
CA GLY A 5 3.02 8.84 0.29
C GLY A 5 2.32 10.07 -0.30
N ARG A 6 1.41 10.68 0.46
CA ARG A 6 0.82 11.98 0.10
C ARG A 6 1.93 13.00 -0.23
N GLY A 7 1.73 13.79 -1.28
CA GLY A 7 2.73 14.75 -1.77
C GLY A 7 3.82 14.17 -2.68
N SER A 8 3.83 12.86 -2.93
CA SER A 8 4.73 12.24 -3.92
C SER A 8 4.31 12.42 -5.38
N HIS A 9 3.15 13.07 -5.62
CA HIS A 9 2.44 13.06 -6.91
C HIS A 9 1.97 11.67 -7.39
N HIS A 10 2.17 10.60 -6.59
CA HIS A 10 1.68 9.27 -6.92
C HIS A 10 0.18 9.13 -6.61
N ARG A 11 -0.55 8.41 -7.48
CA ARG A 11 -2.01 8.19 -7.35
C ARG A 11 -2.42 7.46 -6.07
N ALA A 12 -1.52 6.67 -5.48
CA ALA A 12 -1.78 5.95 -4.22
C ALA A 12 -1.98 6.91 -3.04
N ALA A 13 -1.24 8.03 -3.00
CA ALA A 13 -1.37 9.06 -1.98
C ALA A 13 -1.52 8.53 -0.54
N LEU A 14 -0.71 7.53 -0.18
CA LEU A 14 -0.75 6.86 1.12
C LEU A 14 -0.53 7.84 2.27
N ASN A 15 -1.31 7.69 3.33
CA ASN A 15 -1.05 8.41 4.56
C ASN A 15 0.21 7.84 5.27
N MET A 16 0.68 8.49 6.34
CA MET A 16 1.88 8.03 7.05
C MET A 16 1.67 6.64 7.70
N GLY A 17 0.48 6.37 8.24
CA GLY A 17 0.09 5.07 8.77
C GLY A 17 0.15 3.97 7.71
N ASP A 18 -0.46 4.20 6.55
CA ASP A 18 -0.47 3.26 5.43
C ASP A 18 0.95 2.97 4.93
N CYS A 19 1.84 3.97 4.96
CA CYS A 19 3.24 3.79 4.60
C CYS A 19 3.95 2.76 5.49
N PHE A 20 3.62 2.69 6.79
CA PHE A 20 4.19 1.68 7.68
C PHE A 20 3.69 0.27 7.32
N ALA A 21 2.39 0.13 7.06
CA ALA A 21 1.81 -1.14 6.61
C ALA A 21 2.41 -1.60 5.27
N TYR A 22 2.49 -0.70 4.28
CA TYR A 22 3.14 -0.96 2.99
C TYR A 22 4.61 -1.35 3.16
N ALA A 23 5.38 -0.62 3.97
CA ALA A 23 6.80 -0.89 4.16
C ALA A 23 7.02 -2.28 4.78
N LEU A 24 6.22 -2.65 5.79
CA LEU A 24 6.30 -3.97 6.40
C LEU A 24 5.97 -5.08 5.39
N ALA A 25 4.85 -4.96 4.67
CA ALA A 25 4.44 -5.95 3.69
C ALA A 25 5.47 -6.10 2.56
N LYS A 26 5.98 -4.97 2.03
CA LYS A 26 6.98 -4.96 0.95
C LYS A 26 8.33 -5.54 1.39
N THR A 27 8.82 -5.19 2.58
CA THR A 27 10.12 -5.68 3.07
C THR A 27 10.10 -7.17 3.39
N ARG A 28 8.94 -7.71 3.77
CA ARG A 28 8.74 -9.14 4.04
C ARG A 28 8.26 -9.94 2.83
N ASN A 29 8.00 -9.27 1.69
CA ASN A 29 7.38 -9.86 0.51
C ASN A 29 6.08 -10.62 0.83
N LEU A 30 5.22 -10.01 1.67
CA LEU A 30 3.94 -10.56 2.07
C LEU A 30 2.79 -9.78 1.42
N PRO A 31 1.65 -10.44 1.15
CA PRO A 31 0.46 -9.72 0.76
C PRO A 31 -0.11 -8.92 1.94
N LEU A 32 -0.83 -7.84 1.64
CA LEU A 32 -1.45 -6.97 2.65
C LEU A 32 -2.97 -7.12 2.63
N LEU A 33 -3.56 -7.37 3.80
CA LEU A 33 -5.01 -7.29 3.97
C LEU A 33 -5.39 -5.84 4.28
N PHE A 34 -6.25 -5.26 3.48
CA PHE A 34 -6.76 -3.91 3.68
C PHE A 34 -8.21 -3.83 3.21
N LYS A 35 -8.91 -2.77 3.65
CA LYS A 35 -10.25 -2.41 3.20
C LYS A 35 -10.16 -1.07 2.47
N GLY A 36 -11.02 -0.87 1.48
CA GLY A 36 -11.00 0.33 0.64
C GLY A 36 -9.94 0.23 -0.45
N ASP A 37 -9.53 1.38 -0.99
CA ASP A 37 -8.76 1.44 -2.24
C ASP A 37 -7.34 2.01 -2.09
N ASP A 38 -6.92 2.34 -0.87
CA ASP A 38 -5.66 3.07 -0.60
C ASP A 38 -4.43 2.38 -1.20
N PHE A 39 -4.42 1.04 -1.21
CA PHE A 39 -3.29 0.26 -1.71
C PHE A 39 -3.44 -0.21 -3.17
N ASN A 40 -4.59 0.03 -3.82
CA ASN A 40 -4.88 -0.44 -5.19
C ASN A 40 -3.94 0.14 -6.26
N HIS A 41 -3.34 1.31 -5.98
CA HIS A 41 -2.36 1.95 -6.85
C HIS A 41 -0.93 1.78 -6.35
N THR A 42 -0.65 0.70 -5.64
CA THR A 42 0.70 0.32 -5.23
C THR A 42 1.10 -1.00 -5.91
N ASP A 43 2.34 -1.42 -5.69
CA ASP A 43 2.85 -2.72 -6.13
C ASP A 43 2.72 -3.81 -5.05
N ILE A 44 1.90 -3.60 -4.02
CA ILE A 44 1.61 -4.62 -3.00
C ILE A 44 0.52 -5.57 -3.49
N GLN A 45 0.63 -6.85 -3.17
CA GLN A 45 -0.41 -7.83 -3.47
C GLN A 45 -1.50 -7.78 -2.39
N PRO A 46 -2.79 -7.69 -2.75
CA PRO A 46 -3.88 -7.89 -1.81
C PRO A 46 -3.89 -9.31 -1.24
N ALA A 47 -4.08 -9.45 0.07
CA ALA A 47 -4.16 -10.75 0.73
C ALA A 47 -5.47 -11.48 0.42
N LEU A 48 -6.56 -10.74 0.25
CA LEU A 48 -7.83 -11.29 -0.17
C LEU A 48 -7.95 -11.17 -1.69
N LYS A 49 -8.03 -12.30 -2.38
CA LYS A 49 -8.52 -12.35 -3.76
C LYS A 49 -10.02 -12.61 -3.68
N LEU A 50 -10.85 -11.70 -4.17
CA LEU A 50 -12.25 -12.02 -4.44
C LEU A 50 -12.23 -13.05 -5.58
N ALA A 51 -12.70 -14.25 -5.28
CA ALA A 51 -12.89 -15.33 -6.24
C ALA A 51 -14.00 -14.96 -7.24
#